data_AF-A0A424LXI1-F1
#
_entry.id   AF-A0A424LXI1-F1
#
_cell.length_a   1.000
_cell.length_b   1.000
_cell.length_c   1.000
_cell.angle_alpha   90.00
_cell.angle_beta   90.00
_cell.angle_gamma   90.00
#
_symmetry.space_group_name_H-M   'P 1'
#
loop_
_entity.id
_entity.type
_entity.pdbx_description
1 polymer ?
#
loop_
_entity_poly.entity_id
_entity_poly.type
_entity_poly.pdbx_seq_one_letter_code
_entity_poly.pdbx_strand_id
1 'polypeptide(L)'
;MALDQLAIYNGALQLIGSRRLASLTEDRETRYELDEIWDLKPSHYCGELVKPLFATKLVKLASPTTSTVHDYEYVHTLPSGYVDIVSLHQDGKLDQRVERFVRDANTILCELPIVYLRYVEKSLLDDLNNWNASFTRLIIAYMAFELSERIKPDVLDKVSQVYQERLKIAVESNQGDEPLVRPVNSANDDFKLSLYNNALIAASLPRLKSLTDDSDARYNLDAIWALEPHLYSAELVKPRFATKTVQLNMSVESDQHELDNVFDLPENFVELVGVFSDPRLDQPVARFIREGDTIACEYQTIYVRYIDGSLLDDYANWTQTFTRVVYNYIAKLLTERNPEAAGRLEFVEQQFATALSTSVASEGADEPATRSKKSTFTLTPQWLAIYNDALLILGEEHLVNIEDDSQRRSILDICVNSGVVESVLEDIGWHWATTSMRITSDPALETEWGYQYAHHLPTDLHRFDGVWYDEYMQTPIKHYTDEAGVLMCNVDEIFIKYVSSDWLQFPEKWKPSFKRYIAAKIAYDTMNRFPNTDKNAVIKAHEQRKNDVRAIDAQQSPPQLLTRGNWTRTRTMGGPNRGRP
;
A
#
# COMPACT_ATOMS: atom_id res chain seq x y z
N MET A 1 37.12 49.31 -39.02
CA MET A 1 38.59 49.37 -39.06
C MET A 1 39.06 47.93 -38.91
N ALA A 2 39.79 47.36 -39.87
CA ALA A 2 40.28 45.99 -39.74
C ALA A 2 41.18 45.92 -38.50
N LEU A 3 40.98 44.91 -37.66
CA LEU A 3 41.84 44.69 -36.50
C LEU A 3 43.20 44.22 -37.03
N ASP A 4 44.26 44.99 -36.80
CA ASP A 4 45.62 44.63 -37.15
C ASP A 4 46.49 44.46 -35.90
N GLN A 5 47.64 43.80 -36.06
CA GLN A 5 48.60 43.56 -34.98
C GLN A 5 49.04 44.88 -34.32
N LEU A 6 49.18 45.95 -35.11
CA LEU A 6 49.55 47.28 -34.62
C LEU A 6 48.49 47.85 -33.65
N ALA A 7 47.20 47.66 -33.93
CA ALA A 7 46.12 48.09 -33.05
C ALA A 7 46.15 47.35 -31.69
N ILE A 8 46.47 46.05 -31.68
CA ILE A 8 46.60 45.27 -30.45
C ILE A 8 47.80 45.75 -29.63
N TYR A 9 48.96 45.95 -30.27
CA TYR A 9 50.17 46.47 -29.63
C TYR A 9 49.91 47.83 -29.00
N ASN A 10 49.27 48.73 -29.75
CA ASN A 10 48.91 50.05 -29.26
C ASN A 10 47.87 50.02 -28.15
N GLY A 11 46.96 49.04 -28.16
CA GLY A 11 46.04 48.78 -27.06
C GLY A 11 46.78 48.37 -25.78
N ALA A 12 47.77 47.48 -25.88
CA ALA A 12 48.55 47.01 -24.73
C ALA A 12 49.42 48.13 -24.15
N LEU A 13 50.11 48.88 -25.03
CA LEU A 13 50.92 50.05 -24.64
C LEU A 13 50.08 51.12 -23.94
N GLN A 14 48.84 51.33 -24.38
CA GLN A 14 47.93 52.27 -23.74
C GLN A 14 47.56 51.86 -22.32
N LEU A 15 47.38 50.56 -22.04
CA LEU A 15 47.06 50.06 -20.69
C LEU A 15 48.20 50.27 -19.70
N ILE A 16 49.46 50.15 -20.15
CA ILE A 16 50.64 50.39 -19.30
C ILE A 16 51.06 51.87 -19.23
N GLY A 17 50.38 52.74 -20.00
CA GLY A 17 50.65 54.18 -20.06
C GLY A 17 51.90 54.55 -20.89
N SER A 18 52.28 53.70 -21.84
CA SER A 18 53.40 53.93 -22.76
C SER A 18 52.94 54.60 -24.06
N ARG A 19 53.85 55.34 -24.70
CA ARG A 19 53.59 55.95 -26.02
C ARG A 19 53.33 54.87 -27.07
N ARG A 20 52.27 55.07 -27.87
CA ARG A 20 51.89 54.24 -29.05
C ARG A 20 52.99 54.20 -30.11
N LEU A 21 53.08 53.07 -30.82
CA LEU A 21 53.92 52.86 -31.99
C LEU A 21 53.26 53.45 -33.24
N ALA A 22 54.08 54.05 -34.11
CA ALA A 22 53.66 54.58 -35.41
C ALA A 22 53.59 53.48 -36.48
N SER A 23 54.44 52.46 -36.38
CA SER A 23 54.44 51.29 -37.27
C SER A 23 55.00 50.07 -36.57
N LEU A 24 54.77 48.88 -37.14
CA LEU A 24 55.42 47.64 -36.70
C LEU A 24 56.91 47.61 -37.03
N THR A 25 57.47 48.60 -37.72
CA THR A 25 58.90 48.69 -38.08
C THR A 25 59.67 49.72 -37.25
N GLU A 26 59.01 50.36 -36.29
CA GLU A 26 59.65 51.31 -35.37
C GLU A 26 60.67 50.60 -34.48
N ASP A 27 61.91 51.10 -34.48
CA ASP A 27 63.01 50.55 -33.67
C ASP A 27 62.90 51.04 -32.22
N ARG A 28 62.35 50.18 -31.36
CA ARG A 28 62.12 50.48 -29.94
C ARG A 28 62.06 49.22 -29.11
N GLU A 29 62.67 49.25 -27.93
CA GLU A 29 62.67 48.16 -26.94
C GLU A 29 61.27 47.59 -26.65
N THR A 30 60.29 48.45 -26.39
CA THR A 30 58.90 48.02 -26.12
C THR A 30 58.25 47.25 -27.27
N ARG A 31 58.71 47.45 -28.51
CA ARG A 31 58.20 46.74 -29.70
C ARG A 31 58.83 45.36 -29.80
N TYR A 32 60.13 45.22 -29.53
CA TYR A 32 60.80 43.92 -29.47
C TYR A 32 60.21 43.00 -28.39
N GLU A 33 59.92 43.55 -27.20
CA GLU A 33 59.26 42.80 -26.13
C GLU A 33 57.84 42.34 -26.51
N LEU A 34 57.10 43.19 -27.24
CA LEU A 34 55.79 42.84 -27.78
C LEU A 34 55.86 41.78 -28.90
N ASP A 35 56.91 41.81 -29.73
CA ASP A 35 57.17 40.78 -30.74
C ASP A 35 57.44 39.43 -30.05
N GLU A 36 58.26 39.40 -29.00
CA GLU A 36 58.51 38.19 -28.21
C GLU A 36 57.24 37.62 -27.57
N ILE A 37 56.41 38.47 -26.95
CA ILE A 37 55.13 38.04 -26.36
C ILE A 37 54.18 37.53 -27.44
N TRP A 38 54.18 38.16 -28.62
CA TRP A 38 53.34 37.76 -29.75
C TRP A 38 53.74 36.39 -30.31
N ASP A 39 55.04 36.10 -30.37
CA ASP A 39 55.58 34.81 -30.82
C ASP A 39 55.17 33.65 -29.89
N LEU A 40 54.87 33.93 -28.61
CA LEU A 40 54.28 32.98 -27.67
C LEU A 40 52.80 32.66 -27.95
N LYS A 41 52.20 33.28 -28.97
CA LYS A 41 50.80 33.07 -29.39
C LYS A 41 49.79 33.30 -28.27
N PRO A 42 49.65 34.55 -27.79
CA PRO A 42 48.72 34.90 -26.71
C PRO A 42 47.27 34.55 -27.05
N SER A 43 46.93 34.50 -28.35
CA SER A 43 45.62 34.06 -28.83
C SER A 43 45.32 32.59 -28.53
N HIS A 44 46.32 31.71 -28.55
CA HIS A 44 46.15 30.28 -28.25
C HIS A 44 45.92 30.10 -26.75
N TYR A 45 46.77 30.71 -25.92
CA TYR A 45 46.63 30.68 -24.47
C TYR A 45 45.27 31.25 -23.99
N CYS A 46 44.91 32.45 -24.47
CA CYS A 46 43.60 33.03 -24.13
C CYS A 46 42.43 32.20 -24.69
N GLY A 47 42.64 31.55 -25.84
CA GLY A 47 41.68 30.65 -26.46
C GLY A 47 41.40 29.39 -25.62
N GLU A 48 42.43 28.82 -24.99
CA GLU A 48 42.30 27.69 -24.06
C GLU A 48 41.51 28.07 -22.80
N LEU A 49 41.77 29.26 -22.24
CA LEU A 49 41.12 29.72 -21.02
C LEU A 49 39.63 30.06 -21.22
N VAL A 50 39.31 30.77 -22.30
CA VAL A 50 37.95 31.32 -22.52
C VAL A 50 37.08 30.42 -23.40
N LYS A 51 37.70 29.58 -24.25
CA LYS A 51 37.01 28.72 -25.22
C LYS A 51 35.98 29.49 -26.06
N PRO A 52 36.40 30.53 -26.80
CA PRO A 52 35.47 31.45 -27.44
C PRO A 52 34.67 30.78 -28.56
N LEU A 53 33.35 31.04 -28.59
CA LEU A 53 32.43 30.39 -29.54
C LEU A 53 32.81 30.62 -31.01
N PHE A 54 33.34 31.79 -31.36
CA PHE A 54 33.75 32.09 -32.74
C PHE A 54 34.87 31.16 -33.25
N ALA A 55 35.69 30.60 -32.36
CA ALA A 55 36.78 29.70 -32.70
C ALA A 55 36.40 28.22 -32.50
N THR A 56 35.12 27.93 -32.21
CA THR A 56 34.67 26.55 -32.03
C THR A 56 34.31 25.91 -33.36
N LYS A 57 34.68 24.64 -33.53
CA LYS A 57 34.30 23.82 -34.68
C LYS A 57 33.80 22.46 -34.23
N LEU A 58 32.83 21.94 -34.97
CA LEU A 58 32.29 20.61 -34.79
C LEU A 58 32.88 19.65 -35.82
N VAL A 59 33.40 18.51 -35.36
CA VAL A 59 33.88 17.42 -36.21
C VAL A 59 33.29 16.09 -35.77
N LYS A 60 32.88 15.27 -36.74
CA LYS A 60 32.47 13.88 -36.52
C LYS A 60 33.70 12.98 -36.54
N LEU A 61 33.93 12.26 -35.45
CA LEU A 61 34.95 11.22 -35.31
C LEU A 61 34.24 9.87 -35.45
N ALA A 62 34.43 9.20 -36.60
CA ALA A 62 33.69 7.98 -36.96
C ALA A 62 34.58 6.78 -37.30
N SER A 63 35.90 6.93 -37.22
CA SER A 63 36.88 5.90 -37.56
C SER A 63 37.84 5.66 -36.39
N PRO A 64 37.35 5.14 -35.24
CA PRO A 64 38.22 4.83 -34.12
C PRO A 64 39.14 3.66 -34.43
N THR A 65 40.28 3.63 -33.74
CA THR A 65 41.12 2.44 -33.64
C THR A 65 40.75 1.69 -32.37
N THR A 66 40.82 0.36 -32.34
CA THR A 66 40.58 -0.40 -31.10
C THR A 66 41.81 -0.36 -30.20
N SER A 67 41.60 -0.13 -28.91
CA SER A 67 42.69 -0.14 -27.94
C SER A 67 43.14 -1.59 -27.66
N THR A 68 44.45 -1.79 -27.52
CA THR A 68 45.03 -3.06 -27.00
C THR A 68 45.68 -2.86 -25.63
N VAL A 69 45.62 -1.63 -25.09
CA VAL A 69 46.39 -1.20 -23.91
C VAL A 69 45.48 -0.73 -22.76
N HIS A 70 44.30 -0.21 -23.08
CA HIS A 70 43.35 0.37 -22.12
C HIS A 70 42.00 -0.36 -22.20
N ASP A 71 41.23 -0.35 -21.11
CA ASP A 71 39.91 -1.00 -21.03
C ASP A 71 38.83 -0.31 -21.87
N TYR A 72 39.09 0.89 -22.41
CA TYR A 72 38.22 1.56 -23.36
C TYR A 72 38.32 0.93 -24.75
N GLU A 73 37.17 0.59 -25.33
CA GLU A 73 37.09 -0.14 -26.61
C GLU A 73 37.57 0.71 -27.82
N TYR A 74 37.28 2.01 -27.83
CA TYR A 74 37.54 2.89 -28.99
C TYR A 74 38.50 4.04 -28.68
N VAL A 75 39.46 4.24 -29.60
CA VAL A 75 40.47 5.31 -29.59
C VAL A 75 40.27 6.22 -30.79
N HIS A 76 39.89 7.48 -30.55
CA HIS A 76 39.68 8.48 -31.59
C HIS A 76 40.86 9.46 -31.66
N THR A 77 41.40 9.71 -32.85
CA THR A 77 42.48 10.68 -33.06
C THR A 77 41.94 12.11 -33.14
N LEU A 78 42.58 13.04 -32.43
CA LEU A 78 42.22 14.47 -32.48
C LEU A 78 42.55 15.12 -33.85
N PRO A 79 41.77 16.11 -34.30
CA PRO A 79 42.06 16.86 -35.51
C PRO A 79 43.40 17.63 -35.44
N SER A 80 44.09 17.81 -36.58
CA SER A 80 45.40 18.50 -36.63
C SER A 80 45.35 20.00 -36.29
N GLY A 81 44.18 20.62 -36.36
CA GLY A 81 43.93 22.01 -35.98
C GLY A 81 43.42 22.20 -34.55
N TYR A 82 43.50 21.16 -33.71
CA TYR A 82 42.99 21.16 -32.34
C TYR A 82 43.85 22.00 -31.39
N VAL A 83 43.20 22.84 -30.57
CA VAL A 83 43.81 23.55 -29.43
C VAL A 83 43.29 22.97 -28.10
N ASP A 84 41.99 23.04 -27.85
CA ASP A 84 41.38 22.48 -26.63
C ASP A 84 39.98 21.88 -26.86
N ILE A 85 39.56 20.94 -25.99
CA ILE A 85 38.22 20.32 -26.01
C ILE A 85 37.23 21.29 -25.35
N VAL A 86 36.11 21.51 -26.05
CA VAL A 86 34.99 22.29 -25.51
C VAL A 86 33.93 21.34 -24.97
N SER A 87 33.50 20.38 -25.79
CA SER A 87 32.58 19.31 -25.38
C SER A 87 32.64 18.12 -26.34
N LEU A 88 32.31 16.93 -25.84
CA LEU A 88 32.17 15.70 -26.61
C LEU A 88 30.70 15.27 -26.59
N HIS A 89 30.14 14.88 -27.74
CA HIS A 89 28.74 14.49 -27.87
C HIS A 89 28.57 13.18 -28.63
N GLN A 90 27.54 12.41 -28.33
CA GLN A 90 27.22 11.17 -29.05
C GLN A 90 26.56 11.46 -30.40
N ASP A 91 25.92 12.62 -30.56
CA ASP A 91 25.11 12.95 -31.72
C ASP A 91 25.48 14.29 -32.37
N GLY A 92 25.15 14.43 -33.66
CA GLY A 92 25.48 15.62 -34.44
C GLY A 92 24.67 16.86 -34.09
N LYS A 93 23.61 16.74 -33.27
CA LYS A 93 22.83 17.89 -32.79
C LYS A 93 23.34 18.44 -31.46
N LEU A 94 24.38 17.82 -30.87
CA LEU A 94 25.02 18.23 -29.60
C LEU A 94 24.08 18.14 -28.41
N ASP A 95 23.35 17.06 -28.42
CA ASP A 95 22.15 16.87 -27.67
C ASP A 95 22.46 15.89 -26.52
N GLN A 96 23.35 14.93 -26.74
CA GLN A 96 23.85 13.94 -25.77
C GLN A 96 25.33 14.17 -25.50
N ARG A 97 25.67 14.79 -24.38
CA ARG A 97 27.05 14.98 -23.97
C ARG A 97 27.62 13.66 -23.45
N VAL A 98 28.84 13.34 -23.86
CA VAL A 98 29.60 12.21 -23.32
C VAL A 98 30.42 12.72 -22.14
N GLU A 99 30.14 12.23 -20.94
CA GLU A 99 30.82 12.65 -19.71
C GLU A 99 32.04 11.76 -19.40
N ARG A 100 31.97 10.46 -19.74
CA ARG A 100 33.06 9.50 -19.52
C ARG A 100 33.97 9.39 -20.74
N PHE A 101 35.01 10.21 -20.78
CA PHE A 101 36.12 10.05 -21.73
C PHE A 101 37.46 10.34 -21.07
N VAL A 102 38.52 9.71 -21.57
CA VAL A 102 39.89 9.98 -21.13
C VAL A 102 40.66 10.56 -22.31
N ARG A 103 41.40 11.65 -22.07
CA ARG A 103 42.34 12.20 -23.03
C ARG A 103 43.71 11.56 -22.79
N ASP A 104 44.22 10.84 -23.78
CA ASP A 104 45.58 10.30 -23.78
C ASP A 104 46.37 10.91 -24.95
N ALA A 105 47.22 11.88 -24.62
CA ALA A 105 47.96 12.72 -25.56
C ALA A 105 47.07 13.34 -26.67
N ASN A 106 47.19 12.84 -27.90
CA ASN A 106 46.45 13.29 -29.09
C ASN A 106 45.24 12.39 -29.41
N THR A 107 44.80 11.57 -28.46
CA THR A 107 43.68 10.66 -28.63
C THR A 107 42.64 10.81 -27.52
N ILE A 108 41.39 10.50 -27.86
CA ILE A 108 40.26 10.42 -26.94
C ILE A 108 39.86 8.95 -26.83
N LEU A 109 39.84 8.43 -25.62
CA LEU A 109 39.39 7.09 -25.27
C LEU A 109 37.93 7.15 -24.82
N CYS A 110 37.04 6.38 -25.45
CA CYS A 110 35.64 6.28 -25.07
C CYS A 110 35.03 4.92 -25.48
N GLU A 111 33.86 4.59 -24.95
CA GLU A 111 33.13 3.35 -25.28
C GLU A 111 32.28 3.47 -26.57
N LEU A 112 32.20 4.67 -27.16
CA LEU A 112 31.36 4.94 -28.32
C LEU A 112 32.16 4.89 -29.64
N PRO A 113 31.64 4.18 -30.67
CA PRO A 113 32.31 4.07 -31.97
C PRO A 113 32.21 5.34 -32.82
N ILE A 114 31.24 6.21 -32.54
CA ILE A 114 31.05 7.50 -33.22
C ILE A 114 30.84 8.57 -32.15
N VAL A 115 31.62 9.64 -32.23
CA VAL A 115 31.51 10.80 -31.35
C VAL A 115 31.68 12.09 -32.14
N TYR A 116 31.02 13.13 -31.66
CA TYR A 116 31.03 14.47 -32.22
C TYR A 116 31.80 15.38 -31.27
N LEU A 117 32.99 15.78 -31.70
CA LEU A 117 33.88 16.62 -30.91
C LEU A 117 33.68 18.10 -31.29
N ARG A 118 33.32 18.91 -30.31
CA ARG A 118 33.40 20.36 -30.38
C ARG A 118 34.73 20.80 -29.76
N TYR A 119 35.56 21.48 -30.54
CA TYR A 119 36.91 21.90 -30.13
C TYR A 119 37.23 23.32 -30.61
N VAL A 120 38.27 23.91 -30.04
CA VAL A 120 38.81 25.20 -30.47
C VAL A 120 39.76 24.99 -31.64
N GLU A 121 39.44 25.56 -32.81
CA GLU A 121 40.24 25.43 -34.03
C GLU A 121 41.33 26.51 -34.13
N LYS A 122 42.57 26.07 -34.31
CA LYS A 122 43.77 26.90 -34.42
C LYS A 122 43.68 27.96 -35.52
N SER A 123 43.21 27.58 -36.72
CA SER A 123 43.14 28.52 -37.86
C SER A 123 42.19 29.69 -37.62
N LEU A 124 41.14 29.50 -36.81
CA LEU A 124 40.19 30.54 -36.46
C LEU A 124 40.76 31.51 -35.41
N LEU A 125 41.65 31.04 -34.53
CA LEU A 125 42.38 31.89 -33.58
C LEU A 125 43.47 32.72 -34.25
N ASP A 126 44.11 32.18 -35.29
CA ASP A 126 45.17 32.87 -36.03
C ASP A 126 44.63 34.03 -36.91
N ASP A 127 43.34 34.00 -37.28
CA ASP A 127 42.69 35.06 -38.06
C ASP A 127 42.03 36.12 -37.17
N LEU A 128 42.69 37.27 -37.09
CA LEU A 128 42.28 38.47 -36.36
C LEU A 128 40.88 38.97 -36.72
N ASN A 129 40.39 38.71 -37.94
CA ASN A 129 39.08 39.19 -38.37
C ASN A 129 37.92 38.44 -37.69
N ASN A 130 38.17 37.25 -37.15
CA ASN A 130 37.15 36.45 -36.48
C ASN A 130 37.00 36.81 -34.99
N TRP A 131 37.90 37.62 -34.44
CA TRP A 131 37.91 37.91 -33.01
C TRP A 131 36.75 38.84 -32.63
N ASN A 132 35.96 38.41 -31.64
CA ASN A 132 34.96 39.30 -31.04
C ASN A 132 35.63 40.40 -30.19
N ALA A 133 34.88 41.47 -29.89
CA ALA A 133 35.42 42.60 -29.15
C ALA A 133 35.89 42.24 -27.73
N SER A 134 35.19 41.31 -27.08
CA SER A 134 35.50 40.84 -25.72
C SER A 134 36.85 40.10 -25.69
N PHE A 135 37.08 39.18 -26.63
CA PHE A 135 38.31 38.42 -26.78
C PHE A 135 39.50 39.30 -27.21
N THR A 136 39.26 40.23 -28.13
CA THR A 136 40.28 41.23 -28.53
C THR A 136 40.77 42.04 -27.31
N ARG A 137 39.84 42.50 -26.46
CA ARG A 137 40.18 43.23 -25.24
C ARG A 137 40.92 42.37 -24.22
N LEU A 138 40.60 41.08 -24.14
CA LEU A 138 41.31 40.14 -23.28
C LEU A 138 42.78 39.99 -23.72
N ILE A 139 43.03 39.76 -25.00
CA ILE A 139 44.40 39.62 -25.53
C ILE A 139 45.21 40.90 -25.32
N ILE A 140 44.60 42.06 -25.54
CA ILE A 140 45.24 43.35 -25.25
C ILE A 140 45.64 43.45 -23.76
N ALA A 141 44.80 42.98 -22.85
CA ALA A 141 45.10 43.03 -21.41
C ALA A 141 46.15 41.99 -21.00
N TYR A 142 46.11 40.78 -21.58
CA TYR A 142 47.14 39.76 -21.36
C TYR A 142 48.51 40.24 -21.83
N MET A 143 48.59 40.80 -23.04
CA MET A 143 49.85 41.36 -23.55
C MET A 143 50.35 42.54 -22.72
N ALA A 144 49.45 43.39 -22.22
CA ALA A 144 49.82 44.46 -21.31
C ALA A 144 50.34 43.93 -19.97
N PHE A 145 49.78 42.82 -19.47
CA PHE A 145 50.19 42.17 -18.23
C PHE A 145 51.62 41.64 -18.34
N GLU A 146 51.89 40.79 -19.35
CA GLU A 146 53.24 40.26 -19.65
C GLU A 146 54.25 41.38 -19.91
N LEU A 147 53.86 42.42 -20.66
CA LEU A 147 54.74 43.56 -20.95
C LEU A 147 55.03 44.40 -19.70
N SER A 148 54.06 44.51 -18.78
CA SER A 148 54.22 45.29 -17.55
C SER A 148 55.22 44.65 -16.58
N GLU A 149 55.29 43.32 -16.55
CA GLU A 149 56.29 42.60 -15.74
C GLU A 149 57.72 42.93 -16.19
N ARG A 150 57.93 43.07 -17.51
CA ARG A 150 59.27 43.30 -18.08
C ARG A 150 59.70 44.76 -18.06
N ILE A 151 58.79 45.69 -18.38
CA ILE A 151 59.16 47.09 -18.64
C ILE A 151 58.76 48.04 -17.50
N LYS A 152 57.61 47.80 -16.86
CA LYS A 152 57.02 48.77 -15.93
C LYS A 152 56.25 48.08 -14.79
N PRO A 153 56.97 47.49 -13.83
CA PRO A 153 56.37 46.70 -12.76
C PRO A 153 55.41 47.50 -11.86
N ASP A 154 55.58 48.83 -11.76
CA ASP A 154 54.73 49.72 -10.96
C ASP A 154 53.23 49.70 -11.34
N VAL A 155 52.88 49.24 -12.55
CA VAL A 155 51.49 49.21 -13.06
C VAL A 155 50.91 47.80 -13.07
N LEU A 156 51.70 46.78 -12.69
CA LEU A 156 51.34 45.36 -12.75
C LEU A 156 50.02 45.06 -12.03
N ASP A 157 49.83 45.55 -10.81
CA ASP A 157 48.61 45.31 -10.01
C ASP A 157 47.35 45.81 -10.72
N LYS A 158 47.42 47.00 -11.33
CA LYS A 158 46.29 47.60 -12.04
C LYS A 158 45.97 46.84 -13.33
N VAL A 159 47.01 46.43 -14.07
CA VAL A 159 46.82 45.69 -15.32
C VAL A 159 46.30 44.28 -15.03
N SER A 160 46.78 43.63 -13.96
CA SER A 160 46.28 42.33 -13.50
C SER A 160 44.79 42.37 -13.16
N GLN A 161 44.33 43.40 -12.42
CA GLN A 161 42.89 43.59 -12.16
C GLN A 161 42.08 43.73 -13.45
N VAL A 162 42.54 44.56 -14.38
CA VAL A 162 41.87 44.73 -15.68
C VAL A 162 41.84 43.44 -16.51
N TYR A 163 42.91 42.64 -16.45
CA TYR A 163 42.96 41.33 -17.11
C TYR A 163 41.93 40.36 -16.51
N GLN A 164 41.87 40.24 -15.18
CA GLN A 164 40.91 39.37 -14.49
C GLN A 164 39.44 39.78 -14.77
N GLU A 165 39.15 41.08 -14.75
CA GLU A 165 37.82 41.60 -15.09
C GLU A 165 37.44 41.27 -16.54
N ARG A 166 38.37 41.46 -17.48
CA ARG A 166 38.12 41.15 -18.89
C ARG A 166 37.98 39.66 -19.15
N LEU A 167 38.72 38.81 -18.43
CA LEU A 167 38.59 37.37 -18.49
C LEU A 167 37.19 36.94 -18.06
N LYS A 168 36.69 37.48 -16.94
CA LYS A 168 35.32 37.23 -16.47
C LYS A 168 34.26 37.65 -17.49
N ILE A 169 34.38 38.86 -18.05
CA ILE A 169 33.45 39.37 -19.07
C ILE A 169 33.49 38.51 -20.34
N ALA A 170 34.67 38.05 -20.76
CA ALA A 170 34.79 37.20 -21.95
C ALA A 170 34.11 35.83 -21.74
N VAL A 171 34.23 35.25 -20.54
CA VAL A 171 33.56 34.00 -20.17
C VAL A 171 32.04 34.20 -20.12
N GLU A 172 31.55 35.24 -19.44
CA GLU A 172 30.10 35.54 -19.35
C GLU A 172 29.47 35.84 -20.71
N SER A 173 30.17 36.58 -21.57
CA SER A 173 29.70 36.92 -22.92
C SER A 173 29.51 35.69 -23.81
N ASN A 174 30.21 34.58 -23.54
CA ASN A 174 30.06 33.35 -24.32
C ASN A 174 28.90 32.45 -23.81
N GLN A 175 28.34 32.72 -22.62
CA GLN A 175 27.28 31.88 -22.06
C GLN A 175 25.87 32.20 -22.62
N GLY A 176 25.67 33.37 -23.23
CA GLY A 176 24.35 33.86 -23.64
C GLY A 176 23.83 33.35 -25.00
N ASP A 177 24.73 32.88 -25.87
CA ASP A 177 24.39 32.57 -27.27
C ASP A 177 23.90 31.12 -27.48
N GLU A 178 24.09 30.22 -26.51
CA GLU A 178 23.61 28.84 -26.56
C GLU A 178 22.58 28.56 -25.44
N PRO A 179 21.42 27.97 -25.75
CA PRO A 179 20.45 27.59 -24.72
C PRO A 179 21.06 26.51 -23.80
N LEU A 180 20.93 26.71 -22.48
CA LEU A 180 21.57 25.89 -21.44
C LEU A 180 21.20 24.41 -21.44
N VAL A 181 20.17 23.97 -22.18
CA VAL A 181 19.80 22.60 -22.58
C VAL A 181 18.40 22.66 -23.20
N ARG A 182 18.18 22.04 -24.37
CA ARG A 182 16.84 21.93 -24.95
C ARG A 182 16.03 20.86 -24.19
N PRO A 183 14.75 21.10 -23.83
CA PRO A 183 13.91 20.06 -23.25
C PRO A 183 13.81 18.88 -24.24
N VAL A 184 14.20 17.71 -23.77
CA VAL A 184 14.26 16.50 -24.58
C VAL A 184 12.86 15.90 -24.72
N ASN A 185 12.49 15.52 -25.95
CA ASN A 185 11.28 14.78 -26.24
C ASN A 185 11.58 13.27 -26.16
N SER A 186 11.10 12.59 -25.12
CA SER A 186 11.23 11.13 -25.00
C SER A 186 10.11 10.47 -25.83
N ALA A 187 10.39 10.17 -27.09
CA ALA A 187 9.41 9.63 -28.04
C ALA A 187 9.25 8.10 -27.99
N ASN A 188 9.88 7.41 -27.02
CA ASN A 188 9.75 5.96 -26.87
C ASN A 188 8.73 5.59 -25.79
N ASP A 189 7.78 4.72 -26.15
CA ASP A 189 6.78 4.10 -25.27
C ASP A 189 7.38 3.04 -24.33
N ASP A 190 8.67 3.13 -24.01
CA ASP A 190 9.33 2.20 -23.10
C ASP A 190 8.94 2.53 -21.65
N PHE A 191 8.21 1.61 -21.03
CA PHE A 191 7.76 1.74 -19.64
C PHE A 191 8.91 2.04 -18.68
N LYS A 192 10.06 1.35 -18.83
CA LYS A 192 11.21 1.49 -17.93
C LYS A 192 11.85 2.87 -18.07
N LEU A 193 11.94 3.39 -19.30
CA LEU A 193 12.41 4.76 -19.55
C LEU A 193 11.47 5.80 -18.92
N SER A 194 10.15 5.58 -19.02
CA SER A 194 9.17 6.46 -18.40
C SER A 194 9.28 6.47 -16.86
N LEU A 195 9.50 5.30 -16.26
CA LEU A 195 9.67 5.12 -14.81
C LEU A 195 10.91 5.87 -14.31
N TYR A 196 12.04 5.71 -15.00
CA TYR A 196 13.28 6.41 -14.68
C TYR A 196 13.16 7.92 -14.87
N ASN A 197 12.54 8.37 -15.94
CA ASN A 197 12.33 9.80 -16.15
C ASN A 197 11.43 10.41 -15.08
N ASN A 198 10.39 9.71 -14.63
CA ASN A 198 9.56 10.16 -13.51
C ASN A 198 10.35 10.22 -12.19
N ALA A 199 11.21 9.24 -11.91
CA ALA A 199 12.09 9.26 -10.74
C ALA A 199 13.10 10.42 -10.78
N LEU A 200 13.71 10.68 -11.95
CA LEU A 200 14.65 11.79 -12.15
C LEU A 200 13.95 13.15 -11.98
N ILE A 201 12.73 13.31 -12.51
CA ILE A 201 11.93 14.53 -12.32
C ILE A 201 11.65 14.75 -10.83
N ALA A 202 11.25 13.71 -10.09
CA ALA A 202 11.01 13.81 -8.65
C ALA A 202 12.30 14.17 -7.88
N ALA A 203 13.46 13.66 -8.31
CA ALA A 203 14.77 14.02 -7.77
C ALA A 203 15.32 15.37 -8.27
N SER A 204 14.61 16.07 -9.16
CA SER A 204 15.06 17.30 -9.83
C SER A 204 16.37 17.15 -10.63
N LEU A 205 16.54 15.98 -11.25
CA LEU A 205 17.65 15.65 -12.15
C LEU A 205 17.22 15.70 -13.62
N PRO A 206 18.16 15.89 -14.56
CA PRO A 206 17.84 15.89 -15.98
C PRO A 206 17.29 14.52 -16.43
N ARG A 207 16.38 14.54 -17.41
CA ARG A 207 15.78 13.32 -17.99
C ARG A 207 16.76 12.58 -18.90
N LEU A 208 16.61 11.27 -18.99
CA LEU A 208 17.31 10.40 -19.95
C LEU A 208 16.63 10.44 -21.32
N LYS A 209 17.42 10.31 -22.40
CA LYS A 209 16.89 10.21 -23.77
C LYS A 209 16.54 8.78 -24.17
N SER A 210 17.36 7.83 -23.75
CA SER A 210 17.22 6.41 -24.03
C SER A 210 17.77 5.59 -22.86
N LEU A 211 17.48 4.29 -22.85
CA LEU A 211 18.09 3.37 -21.89
C LEU A 211 19.55 3.05 -22.18
N THR A 212 20.08 3.52 -23.31
CA THR A 212 21.47 3.36 -23.76
C THR A 212 22.28 4.64 -23.62
N ASP A 213 21.78 5.62 -22.88
CA ASP A 213 22.43 6.92 -22.66
C ASP A 213 23.64 6.76 -21.74
N ASP A 214 24.83 7.12 -22.20
CA ASP A 214 26.09 6.99 -21.45
C ASP A 214 26.26 8.18 -20.49
N SER A 215 25.41 8.21 -19.46
CA SER A 215 25.37 9.26 -18.45
C SER A 215 25.47 8.67 -17.04
N ASP A 216 26.11 9.39 -16.11
CA ASP A 216 26.23 8.94 -14.71
C ASP A 216 24.86 8.71 -14.05
N ALA A 217 23.84 9.48 -14.45
CA ALA A 217 22.46 9.30 -13.99
C ALA A 217 21.90 7.92 -14.37
N ARG A 218 22.20 7.41 -15.59
CA ARG A 218 21.75 6.11 -16.06
C ARG A 218 22.35 4.97 -15.25
N TYR A 219 23.66 5.00 -15.01
CA TYR A 219 24.35 3.97 -14.22
C TYR A 219 23.89 3.96 -12.76
N ASN A 220 23.66 5.14 -12.17
CA ASN A 220 23.09 5.23 -10.83
C ASN A 220 21.69 4.61 -10.75
N LEU A 221 20.86 4.83 -11.76
CA LEU A 221 19.54 4.22 -11.86
C LEU A 221 19.60 2.70 -12.04
N ASP A 222 20.53 2.17 -12.85
CA ASP A 222 20.72 0.72 -12.98
C ASP A 222 21.21 0.09 -11.69
N ALA A 223 22.14 0.73 -10.98
CA ALA A 223 22.61 0.29 -9.68
C ALA A 223 21.49 0.29 -8.62
N ILE A 224 20.55 1.23 -8.68
CA ILE A 224 19.36 1.26 -7.81
C ILE A 224 18.36 0.19 -8.23
N TRP A 225 18.17 -0.02 -9.53
CA TRP A 225 17.26 -1.05 -10.03
C TRP A 225 17.71 -2.46 -9.66
N ALA A 226 19.02 -2.70 -9.57
CA ALA A 226 19.59 -3.95 -9.09
C ALA A 226 19.28 -4.26 -7.62
N LEU A 227 18.79 -3.28 -6.84
CA LEU A 227 18.28 -3.47 -5.48
C LEU A 227 16.78 -3.82 -5.45
N GLU A 228 16.18 -4.10 -6.62
CA GLU A 228 14.79 -4.57 -6.76
C GLU A 228 13.76 -3.66 -6.04
N PRO A 229 13.73 -2.35 -6.35
CA PRO A 229 12.88 -1.38 -5.65
C PRO A 229 11.37 -1.68 -5.76
N HIS A 230 10.98 -2.41 -6.80
CA HIS A 230 9.61 -2.84 -7.04
C HIS A 230 9.16 -3.93 -6.07
N LEU A 231 10.05 -4.86 -5.68
CA LEU A 231 9.75 -5.89 -4.67
C LEU A 231 9.55 -5.25 -3.29
N TYR A 232 10.48 -4.39 -2.86
CA TYR A 232 10.34 -3.64 -1.60
C TYR A 232 9.06 -2.79 -1.56
N SER A 233 8.73 -2.12 -2.66
CA SER A 233 7.48 -1.36 -2.76
C SER A 233 6.25 -2.26 -2.67
N ALA A 234 6.33 -3.47 -3.22
CA ALA A 234 5.25 -4.45 -3.15
C ALA A 234 5.05 -5.02 -1.73
N GLU A 235 6.12 -5.24 -0.96
CA GLU A 235 6.04 -5.64 0.45
C GLU A 235 5.24 -4.63 1.29
N LEU A 236 5.47 -3.34 1.05
CA LEU A 236 4.82 -2.26 1.78
C LEU A 236 3.35 -2.04 1.37
N VAL A 237 3.07 -2.06 0.07
CA VAL A 237 1.74 -1.74 -0.47
C VAL A 237 0.81 -2.96 -0.49
N LYS A 238 1.38 -4.15 -0.68
CA LYS A 238 0.66 -5.41 -0.93
C LYS A 238 -0.34 -5.30 -2.10
N PRO A 239 0.12 -4.94 -3.31
CA PRO A 239 -0.75 -4.64 -4.44
C PRO A 239 -1.54 -5.86 -4.90
N ARG A 240 -2.85 -5.67 -5.14
CA ARG A 240 -3.81 -6.74 -5.48
C ARG A 240 -3.52 -7.39 -6.81
N PHE A 241 -3.04 -6.64 -7.80
CA PHE A 241 -2.69 -7.20 -9.11
C PHE A 241 -1.61 -8.29 -9.04
N ALA A 242 -0.74 -8.25 -8.03
CA ALA A 242 0.31 -9.24 -7.80
C ALA A 242 -0.08 -10.30 -6.75
N THR A 243 -1.32 -10.30 -6.26
CA THR A 243 -1.76 -11.30 -5.26
C THR A 243 -2.22 -12.59 -5.90
N LYS A 244 -1.77 -13.71 -5.33
CA LYS A 244 -2.14 -15.06 -5.75
C LYS A 244 -2.51 -15.91 -4.55
N THR A 245 -3.38 -16.89 -4.77
CA THR A 245 -3.82 -17.83 -3.72
C THR A 245 -3.37 -19.23 -4.11
N VAL A 246 -2.70 -19.92 -3.19
CA VAL A 246 -2.25 -21.30 -3.37
C VAL A 246 -2.83 -22.17 -2.26
N GLN A 247 -3.22 -23.40 -2.61
CA GLN A 247 -3.59 -24.43 -1.65
C GLN A 247 -2.34 -25.23 -1.28
N LEU A 248 -2.02 -25.29 0.01
CA LEU A 248 -0.95 -26.13 0.56
C LEU A 248 -1.61 -27.27 1.35
N ASN A 249 -1.39 -28.50 0.90
CA ASN A 249 -2.00 -29.71 1.45
C ASN A 249 -0.98 -30.83 1.72
N MET A 250 0.30 -30.56 1.51
CA MET A 250 1.40 -31.47 1.82
C MET A 250 2.21 -30.83 2.95
N SER A 251 2.10 -31.38 4.16
CA SER A 251 2.84 -30.93 5.33
C SER A 251 3.88 -31.96 5.77
N VAL A 252 4.88 -31.48 6.48
CA VAL A 252 5.87 -32.29 7.21
C VAL A 252 5.70 -32.01 8.71
N GLU A 253 5.85 -33.02 9.55
CA GLU A 253 5.87 -32.84 11.01
C GLU A 253 7.13 -32.07 11.41
N SER A 254 6.96 -31.11 12.32
CA SER A 254 8.09 -30.33 12.84
C SER A 254 8.80 -31.06 13.97
N ASP A 255 10.13 -31.00 13.96
CA ASP A 255 10.96 -31.44 15.07
C ASP A 255 11.30 -30.29 16.04
N GLN A 256 10.92 -29.05 15.69
CA GLN A 256 11.35 -27.83 16.37
C GLN A 256 10.24 -27.17 17.20
N HIS A 257 8.97 -27.41 16.88
CA HIS A 257 7.83 -26.81 17.56
C HIS A 257 6.64 -27.78 17.63
N GLU A 258 5.70 -27.52 18.56
CA GLU A 258 4.50 -28.34 18.77
C GLU A 258 3.40 -28.18 17.71
N LEU A 259 3.66 -27.46 16.61
CA LEU A 259 2.75 -27.41 15.46
C LEU A 259 3.03 -28.57 14.50
N ASP A 260 2.03 -29.42 14.32
CA ASP A 260 2.16 -30.69 13.59
C ASP A 260 2.34 -30.54 12.06
N ASN A 261 1.99 -29.40 11.47
CA ASN A 261 2.02 -29.24 10.01
C ASN A 261 2.90 -28.07 9.56
N VAL A 262 4.02 -28.38 8.91
CA VAL A 262 4.91 -27.42 8.24
C VAL A 262 4.74 -27.50 6.74
N PHE A 263 4.49 -26.38 6.08
CA PHE A 263 4.31 -26.27 4.63
C PHE A 263 5.40 -25.40 4.01
N ASP A 264 5.89 -25.81 2.84
CA ASP A 264 6.81 -25.01 2.03
C ASP A 264 6.05 -23.91 1.25
N LEU A 265 6.61 -22.70 1.24
CA LEU A 265 6.08 -21.59 0.47
C LEU A 265 6.49 -21.69 -1.02
N PRO A 266 5.71 -21.09 -1.93
CA PRO A 266 6.05 -21.09 -3.36
C PRO A 266 7.37 -20.37 -3.67
N GLU A 267 8.09 -20.82 -4.72
CA GLU A 267 9.41 -20.26 -5.10
C GLU A 267 9.39 -18.75 -5.39
N ASN A 268 8.29 -18.22 -5.94
CA ASN A 268 8.15 -16.78 -6.26
C ASN A 268 7.49 -15.98 -5.12
N PHE A 269 7.57 -16.47 -3.88
CA PHE A 269 6.97 -15.79 -2.74
C PHE A 269 7.73 -14.51 -2.40
N VAL A 270 7.05 -13.37 -2.37
CA VAL A 270 7.61 -12.10 -1.90
C VAL A 270 7.13 -11.82 -0.48
N GLU A 271 5.81 -11.69 -0.27
CA GLU A 271 5.27 -11.30 1.03
C GLU A 271 3.88 -11.90 1.31
N LEU A 272 3.60 -12.12 2.59
CA LEU A 272 2.35 -12.72 3.06
C LEU A 272 1.22 -11.69 3.09
N VAL A 273 0.09 -12.03 2.49
CA VAL A 273 -1.15 -11.24 2.60
C VAL A 273 -2.07 -11.83 3.66
N GLY A 274 -2.22 -13.15 3.69
CA GLY A 274 -3.03 -13.85 4.68
C GLY A 274 -3.01 -15.37 4.54
N VAL A 275 -3.38 -16.06 5.61
CA VAL A 275 -3.42 -17.53 5.70
C VAL A 275 -4.82 -17.93 6.13
N PHE A 276 -5.40 -18.90 5.45
CA PHE A 276 -6.80 -19.30 5.65
C PHE A 276 -6.93 -20.82 5.73
N SER A 277 -7.88 -21.32 6.51
CA SER A 277 -8.16 -22.77 6.61
C SER A 277 -9.18 -23.25 5.58
N ASP A 278 -9.76 -22.35 4.79
CA ASP A 278 -10.84 -22.64 3.85
C ASP A 278 -10.57 -22.07 2.44
N PRO A 279 -11.09 -22.72 1.38
CA PRO A 279 -10.85 -22.30 0.00
C PRO A 279 -11.52 -20.96 -0.36
N ARG A 280 -12.45 -20.45 0.45
CA ARG A 280 -13.12 -19.16 0.21
C ARG A 280 -12.42 -17.99 0.88
N LEU A 281 -11.42 -18.28 1.73
CA LEU A 281 -10.65 -17.31 2.49
C LEU A 281 -11.50 -16.57 3.55
N ASP A 282 -12.47 -17.27 4.15
CA ASP A 282 -13.38 -16.73 5.18
C ASP A 282 -12.88 -16.98 6.61
N GLN A 283 -11.99 -17.96 6.80
CA GLN A 283 -11.48 -18.43 8.08
C GLN A 283 -9.98 -18.18 8.18
N PRO A 284 -9.55 -16.98 8.61
CA PRO A 284 -8.14 -16.70 8.77
C PRO A 284 -7.54 -17.56 9.88
N VAL A 285 -6.37 -18.15 9.60
CA VAL A 285 -5.57 -18.88 10.58
C VAL A 285 -4.79 -17.86 11.38
N ALA A 286 -5.15 -17.69 12.66
CA ALA A 286 -4.48 -16.73 13.55
C ALA A 286 -3.21 -17.31 14.21
N ARG A 287 -3.12 -18.64 14.33
CA ARG A 287 -2.01 -19.35 14.97
C ARG A 287 -1.16 -20.02 13.90
N PHE A 288 -0.15 -19.30 13.42
CA PHE A 288 0.88 -19.84 12.54
C PHE A 288 2.24 -19.26 12.90
N ILE A 289 3.31 -19.98 12.55
CA ILE A 289 4.69 -19.51 12.66
C ILE A 289 5.27 -19.51 11.25
N ARG A 290 5.96 -18.43 10.87
CA ARG A 290 6.70 -18.34 9.61
C ARG A 290 8.19 -18.40 9.92
N GLU A 291 8.89 -19.36 9.33
CA GLU A 291 10.34 -19.53 9.46
C GLU A 291 10.96 -19.67 8.08
N GLY A 292 11.67 -18.63 7.63
CA GLY A 292 12.23 -18.57 6.27
C GLY A 292 11.14 -18.77 5.21
N ASP A 293 11.30 -19.84 4.43
CA ASP A 293 10.41 -20.22 3.34
C ASP A 293 9.33 -21.24 3.75
N THR A 294 9.13 -21.44 5.05
CA THR A 294 8.13 -22.38 5.57
C THR A 294 7.10 -21.69 6.45
N ILE A 295 5.91 -22.29 6.52
CA ILE A 295 4.84 -21.89 7.41
C ILE A 295 4.31 -23.09 8.19
N ALA A 296 4.27 -22.97 9.51
CA ALA A 296 3.79 -23.99 10.42
C ALA A 296 2.42 -23.64 11.03
N CYS A 297 1.51 -24.61 11.10
CA CYS A 297 0.20 -24.46 11.74
C CYS A 297 -0.42 -25.80 12.17
N GLU A 298 -1.56 -25.76 12.85
CA GLU A 298 -2.29 -26.96 13.30
C GLU A 298 -3.17 -27.58 12.19
N TYR A 299 -3.37 -26.88 11.07
CA TYR A 299 -4.28 -27.30 10.00
C TYR A 299 -3.57 -28.18 8.96
N GLN A 300 -4.19 -29.28 8.55
CA GLN A 300 -3.68 -30.19 7.52
C GLN A 300 -3.74 -29.61 6.09
N THR A 301 -4.60 -28.63 5.85
CA THR A 301 -4.70 -27.93 4.57
C THR A 301 -4.93 -26.47 4.84
N ILE A 302 -4.10 -25.63 4.20
CA ILE A 302 -4.19 -24.19 4.29
C ILE A 302 -4.23 -23.57 2.90
N TYR A 303 -4.79 -22.38 2.83
CA TYR A 303 -4.85 -21.53 1.66
C TYR A 303 -4.07 -20.27 1.97
N VAL A 304 -2.93 -20.10 1.30
CA VAL A 304 -2.04 -18.95 1.50
C VAL A 304 -2.27 -17.97 0.37
N ARG A 305 -2.60 -16.73 0.74
CA ARG A 305 -2.61 -15.59 -0.16
C ARG A 305 -1.32 -14.81 0.01
N TYR A 306 -0.58 -14.65 -1.08
CA TYR A 306 0.75 -14.06 -1.07
C TYR A 306 0.97 -13.20 -2.32
N ILE A 307 2.05 -12.41 -2.31
CA ILE A 307 2.51 -11.64 -3.46
C ILE A 307 3.44 -12.49 -4.31
N ASP A 308 3.10 -12.71 -5.58
CA ASP A 308 3.88 -13.48 -6.54
C ASP A 308 4.85 -12.55 -7.28
N GLY A 309 6.16 -12.77 -7.11
CA GLY A 309 7.22 -11.97 -7.71
C GLY A 309 7.15 -11.94 -9.25
N SER A 310 6.76 -13.04 -9.88
CA SER A 310 6.65 -13.14 -11.33
C SER A 310 5.59 -12.21 -11.94
N LEU A 311 4.57 -11.84 -11.17
CA LEU A 311 3.55 -10.88 -11.59
C LEU A 311 4.02 -9.43 -11.47
N LEU A 312 5.03 -9.16 -10.63
CA LEU A 312 5.65 -7.84 -10.50
C LEU A 312 6.58 -7.53 -11.67
N ASP A 313 7.18 -8.55 -12.30
CA ASP A 313 8.00 -8.38 -13.50
C ASP A 313 7.18 -8.02 -14.75
N ASP A 314 5.87 -8.24 -14.73
CA ASP A 314 4.95 -7.82 -15.80
C ASP A 314 4.46 -6.37 -15.56
N TYR A 315 5.22 -5.42 -16.11
CA TYR A 315 4.95 -3.98 -16.01
C TYR A 315 3.59 -3.55 -16.56
N ALA A 316 2.94 -4.34 -17.43
CA ALA A 316 1.64 -3.99 -17.99
C ALA A 316 0.51 -4.01 -16.96
N ASN A 317 0.68 -4.78 -15.88
CA ASN A 317 -0.35 -4.96 -14.84
C ASN A 317 -0.21 -3.95 -13.70
N TRP A 318 0.83 -3.10 -13.71
CA TRP A 318 1.08 -2.17 -12.61
C TRP A 318 0.00 -1.09 -12.54
N THR A 319 -0.62 -0.96 -11.37
CA THR A 319 -1.55 0.13 -11.11
C THR A 319 -0.83 1.47 -11.10
N GLN A 320 -1.51 2.55 -11.50
CA GLN A 320 -0.89 3.87 -11.56
C GLN A 320 -0.42 4.36 -10.17
N THR A 321 -1.14 3.99 -9.12
CA THR A 321 -0.76 4.27 -7.72
C THR A 321 0.50 3.52 -7.32
N PHE A 322 0.61 2.23 -7.67
CA PHE A 322 1.82 1.44 -7.42
C PHE A 322 3.04 1.97 -8.18
N THR A 323 2.90 2.28 -9.47
CA THR A 323 3.98 2.88 -10.28
C THR A 323 4.50 4.18 -9.66
N ARG A 324 3.61 4.97 -9.03
CA ARG A 324 3.99 6.18 -8.29
C ARG A 324 4.81 5.90 -7.04
N VAL A 325 4.51 4.85 -6.31
CA VAL A 325 5.31 4.43 -5.15
C VAL A 325 6.71 4.04 -5.60
N VAL A 326 6.82 3.23 -6.66
CA VAL A 326 8.11 2.73 -7.15
C VAL A 326 9.02 3.86 -7.62
N TYR A 327 8.55 4.78 -8.48
CA TYR A 327 9.44 5.85 -8.94
C TYR A 327 9.81 6.85 -7.83
N ASN A 328 8.93 7.09 -6.85
CA ASN A 328 9.26 7.95 -5.70
C ASN A 328 10.28 7.28 -4.78
N TYR A 329 10.23 5.96 -4.63
CA TYR A 329 11.24 5.21 -3.90
C TYR A 329 12.60 5.26 -4.60
N ILE A 330 12.63 5.09 -5.92
CA ILE A 330 13.86 5.25 -6.71
C ILE A 330 14.41 6.68 -6.57
N ALA A 331 13.53 7.69 -6.63
CA ALA A 331 13.92 9.10 -6.43
C ALA A 331 14.53 9.33 -5.03
N LYS A 332 13.96 8.71 -3.98
CA LYS A 332 14.52 8.76 -2.62
C LYS A 332 15.96 8.23 -2.61
N LEU A 333 16.18 7.01 -3.12
CA LEU A 333 17.51 6.38 -3.18
C LEU A 333 18.53 7.20 -4.01
N LEU A 334 18.07 7.82 -5.11
CA LEU A 334 18.91 8.73 -5.89
C LEU A 334 19.35 9.96 -5.09
N THR A 335 18.44 10.56 -4.33
CA THR A 335 18.75 11.75 -3.52
C THR A 335 19.64 11.43 -2.32
N GLU A 336 19.49 10.26 -1.69
CA GLU A 336 20.35 9.81 -0.59
C GLU A 336 21.80 9.62 -1.01
N ARG A 337 22.04 9.17 -2.25
CA ARG A 337 23.40 9.00 -2.78
C ARG A 337 24.09 10.30 -3.16
N ASN A 338 23.37 11.42 -3.29
CA ASN A 338 23.94 12.70 -3.68
C ASN A 338 24.08 13.65 -2.47
N PRO A 339 25.30 13.87 -1.94
CA PRO A 339 25.52 14.69 -0.74
C PRO A 339 25.13 16.17 -0.92
N GLU A 340 25.10 16.68 -2.16
CA GLU A 340 24.69 18.07 -2.47
C GLU A 340 23.16 18.25 -2.47
N ALA A 341 22.40 17.16 -2.30
CA ALA A 341 20.94 17.15 -2.34
C ALA A 341 20.26 17.05 -0.97
N ALA A 342 21.00 17.18 0.14
CA ALA A 342 20.48 16.94 1.50
C ALA A 342 19.17 17.70 1.83
N GLY A 343 19.02 18.96 1.40
CA GLY A 343 17.78 19.73 1.61
C GLY A 343 16.57 19.27 0.78
N ARG A 344 16.76 18.38 -0.20
CA ARG A 344 15.70 17.84 -1.08
C ARG A 344 15.14 16.50 -0.58
N LEU A 345 15.87 15.82 0.30
CA LEU A 345 15.50 14.50 0.81
C LEU A 345 14.15 14.54 1.53
N GLU A 346 13.94 15.53 2.41
CA GLU A 346 12.67 15.69 3.15
C GLU A 346 11.46 15.82 2.22
N PHE A 347 11.59 16.54 1.10
CA PHE A 347 10.51 16.72 0.13
C PHE A 347 10.17 15.41 -0.59
N VAL A 348 11.19 14.67 -1.04
CA VAL A 348 11.00 13.39 -1.74
C VAL A 348 10.43 12.33 -0.78
N GLU A 349 10.84 12.33 0.49
CA GLU A 349 10.26 11.47 1.52
C GLU A 349 8.79 11.74 1.77
N GLN A 350 8.38 13.01 1.84
CA GLN A 350 6.96 13.38 1.96
C GLN A 350 6.15 12.92 0.74
N GLN A 351 6.70 13.06 -0.47
CA GLN A 351 6.05 12.55 -1.69
C GLN A 351 5.91 11.03 -1.67
N PHE A 352 6.95 10.31 -1.27
CA PHE A 352 6.90 8.85 -1.12
C PHE A 352 5.85 8.42 -0.09
N ALA A 353 5.83 9.03 1.10
CA ALA A 353 4.86 8.72 2.15
C ALA A 353 3.41 8.99 1.69
N THR A 354 3.20 10.09 0.97
CA THR A 354 1.89 10.41 0.39
C THR A 354 1.48 9.36 -0.63
N ALA A 355 2.36 9.04 -1.59
CA ALA A 355 2.10 8.01 -2.60
C ALA A 355 1.79 6.65 -1.97
N LEU A 356 2.55 6.24 -0.95
CA LEU A 356 2.35 5.00 -0.22
C LEU A 356 0.98 4.97 0.46
N SER A 357 0.61 6.03 1.18
CA SER A 357 -0.71 6.11 1.82
C SER A 357 -1.86 6.05 0.81
N THR A 358 -1.72 6.70 -0.35
CA THR A 358 -2.73 6.66 -1.42
C THR A 358 -2.84 5.29 -2.07
N SER A 359 -1.72 4.58 -2.25
CA SER A 359 -1.72 3.24 -2.82
C SER A 359 -2.34 2.23 -1.86
N VAL A 360 -1.98 2.27 -0.57
CA VAL A 360 -2.60 1.40 0.44
C VAL A 360 -4.11 1.65 0.53
N ALA A 361 -4.55 2.92 0.46
CA ALA A 361 -5.96 3.25 0.45
C ALA A 361 -6.70 2.77 -0.81
N SER A 362 -6.09 2.85 -2.00
CA SER A 362 -6.71 2.36 -3.23
C SER A 362 -6.83 0.83 -3.24
N GLU A 363 -5.76 0.12 -2.86
CA GLU A 363 -5.74 -1.34 -2.82
C GLU A 363 -6.63 -1.91 -1.70
N GLY A 364 -6.91 -1.09 -0.67
CA GLY A 364 -7.88 -1.38 0.39
C GLY A 364 -9.34 -1.16 -0.01
N ALA A 365 -9.62 -0.43 -1.09
CA ALA A 365 -11.00 -0.20 -1.57
C ALA A 365 -11.52 -1.36 -2.42
N ASP A 366 -10.63 -2.14 -3.04
CA ASP A 366 -11.00 -3.23 -3.95
C ASP A 366 -11.60 -4.46 -3.23
N GLU A 367 -11.27 -4.67 -1.95
CA GLU A 367 -11.85 -5.74 -1.13
C GLU A 367 -12.34 -5.19 0.23
N PRO A 368 -13.52 -5.62 0.73
CA PRO A 368 -14.02 -5.19 2.02
C PRO A 368 -13.11 -5.71 3.16
N ALA A 369 -12.81 -4.83 4.13
CA ALA A 369 -11.92 -5.14 5.26
C ALA A 369 -12.42 -6.31 6.13
N THR A 370 -13.74 -6.50 6.21
CA THR A 370 -14.38 -7.66 6.84
C THR A 370 -15.27 -8.33 5.82
N ARG A 371 -14.87 -9.52 5.35
CA ARG A 371 -15.74 -10.41 4.60
C ARG A 371 -16.78 -11.01 5.53
N SER A 372 -18.03 -10.95 5.13
CA SER A 372 -19.11 -11.57 5.86
C SER A 372 -19.11 -13.08 5.61
N LYS A 373 -19.24 -13.86 6.68
CA LYS A 373 -19.21 -15.33 6.57
C LYS A 373 -20.50 -15.82 5.95
N LYS A 374 -20.42 -16.72 4.97
CA LYS A 374 -21.59 -17.40 4.43
C LYS A 374 -22.34 -18.10 5.57
N SER A 375 -23.61 -17.74 5.74
CA SER A 375 -24.47 -18.34 6.77
C SER A 375 -24.64 -19.85 6.54
N THR A 376 -24.53 -20.63 7.61
CA THR A 376 -24.87 -22.06 7.64
C THR A 376 -26.37 -22.28 7.89
N PHE A 377 -27.10 -21.25 8.31
CA PHE A 377 -28.51 -21.32 8.65
C PHE A 377 -29.38 -21.03 7.41
N THR A 378 -30.19 -22.00 7.00
CA THR A 378 -31.16 -21.81 5.92
C THR A 378 -32.34 -20.97 6.41
N LEU A 379 -32.36 -19.70 6.01
CA LEU A 379 -33.41 -18.76 6.39
C LEU A 379 -34.72 -19.12 5.66
N THR A 380 -35.81 -19.33 6.40
CA THR A 380 -37.14 -19.45 5.79
C THR A 380 -37.80 -18.08 5.67
N PRO A 381 -38.86 -17.90 4.85
CA PRO A 381 -39.58 -16.63 4.76
C PRO A 381 -40.08 -16.11 6.12
N GLN A 382 -40.42 -17.01 7.05
CA GLN A 382 -40.87 -16.61 8.38
C GLN A 382 -39.73 -16.14 9.28
N TRP A 383 -38.56 -16.77 9.17
CA TRP A 383 -37.36 -16.28 9.84
C TRP A 383 -36.92 -14.93 9.29
N LEU A 384 -37.03 -14.70 7.98
CA LEU A 384 -36.74 -13.41 7.35
C LEU A 384 -37.62 -12.28 7.93
N ALA A 385 -38.91 -12.54 8.14
CA ALA A 385 -39.80 -11.57 8.77
C ALA A 385 -39.41 -11.24 10.23
N ILE A 386 -38.95 -12.24 10.99
CA ILE A 386 -38.47 -12.06 12.38
C ILE A 386 -37.16 -11.27 12.40
N TYR A 387 -36.24 -11.58 11.49
CA TYR A 387 -34.96 -10.88 11.37
C TYR A 387 -35.17 -9.42 10.99
N ASN A 388 -36.07 -9.15 10.03
CA ASN A 388 -36.38 -7.78 9.62
C ASN A 388 -37.06 -6.96 10.72
N ASP A 389 -37.90 -7.59 11.55
CA ASP A 389 -38.46 -6.93 12.74
C ASP A 389 -37.39 -6.67 13.82
N ALA A 390 -36.40 -7.57 13.97
CA ALA A 390 -35.26 -7.34 14.86
C ALA A 390 -34.36 -6.19 14.36
N LEU A 391 -34.05 -6.16 13.06
CA LEU A 391 -33.26 -5.10 12.42
C LEU A 391 -33.96 -3.74 12.50
N LEU A 392 -35.29 -3.73 12.36
CA LEU A 392 -36.10 -2.52 12.56
C LEU A 392 -35.94 -1.94 13.98
N ILE A 393 -35.88 -2.80 15.00
CA ILE A 393 -35.65 -2.37 16.40
C ILE A 393 -34.22 -1.86 16.60
N LEU A 394 -33.25 -2.49 15.93
CA LEU A 394 -31.83 -2.10 15.97
C LEU A 394 -31.54 -0.79 15.20
N GLY A 395 -32.47 -0.34 14.35
CA GLY A 395 -32.30 0.83 13.47
C GLY A 395 -31.51 0.54 12.20
N GLU A 396 -31.36 -0.74 11.83
CA GLU A 396 -30.65 -1.20 10.65
C GLU A 396 -31.60 -1.44 9.47
N GLU A 397 -31.06 -1.49 8.26
CA GLU A 397 -31.85 -1.81 7.07
C GLU A 397 -32.28 -3.29 7.06
N HIS A 398 -33.42 -3.55 6.43
CA HIS A 398 -33.98 -4.89 6.30
C HIS A 398 -33.19 -5.76 5.30
N LEU A 399 -33.21 -7.08 5.52
CA LEU A 399 -32.72 -8.06 4.56
C LEU A 399 -33.74 -8.23 3.43
N VAL A 400 -33.25 -8.22 2.19
CA VAL A 400 -34.09 -8.34 0.98
C VAL A 400 -34.24 -9.80 0.56
N ASN A 401 -33.21 -10.61 0.77
CA ASN A 401 -33.16 -12.00 0.30
C ASN A 401 -32.81 -12.99 1.44
N ILE A 402 -33.29 -14.22 1.29
CA ILE A 402 -32.97 -15.38 2.12
C ILE A 402 -31.50 -15.80 1.99
N GLU A 403 -30.84 -15.41 0.90
CA GLU A 403 -29.42 -15.69 0.64
C GLU A 403 -28.50 -14.50 0.93
N ASP A 404 -29.02 -13.42 1.52
CA ASP A 404 -28.24 -12.25 1.92
C ASP A 404 -27.03 -12.68 2.77
N ASP A 405 -25.82 -12.30 2.38
CA ASP A 405 -24.59 -12.71 3.05
C ASP A 405 -24.05 -11.63 3.96
N SER A 406 -24.80 -10.57 4.27
CA SER A 406 -24.33 -9.43 5.06
C SER A 406 -23.87 -9.80 6.47
N GLN A 407 -22.96 -8.99 7.02
CA GLN A 407 -22.50 -9.12 8.41
C GLN A 407 -23.67 -9.06 9.40
N ARG A 408 -24.71 -8.28 9.10
CA ARG A 408 -25.92 -8.14 9.92
C ARG A 408 -26.60 -9.49 10.11
N ARG A 409 -26.81 -10.22 9.01
CA ARG A 409 -27.37 -11.57 9.06
C ARG A 409 -26.49 -12.52 9.87
N SER A 410 -25.18 -12.51 9.62
CA SER A 410 -24.24 -13.40 10.32
C SER A 410 -24.30 -13.22 11.85
N ILE A 411 -24.44 -11.98 12.33
CA ILE A 411 -24.61 -11.68 13.76
C ILE A 411 -25.92 -12.26 14.31
N LEU A 412 -27.03 -12.12 13.58
CA LEU A 412 -28.33 -12.66 13.99
C LEU A 412 -28.32 -14.19 14.00
N ASP A 413 -27.69 -14.82 13.01
CA ASP A 413 -27.57 -16.28 12.94
C ASP A 413 -26.79 -16.86 14.12
N ILE A 414 -25.72 -16.19 14.57
CA ILE A 414 -24.99 -16.60 15.78
C ILE A 414 -25.93 -16.58 17.00
N CYS A 415 -26.77 -15.55 17.13
CA CYS A 415 -27.71 -15.44 18.25
C CYS A 415 -28.81 -16.52 18.21
N VAL A 416 -29.30 -16.87 17.02
CA VAL A 416 -30.30 -17.94 16.89
C VAL A 416 -29.66 -19.30 17.19
N ASN A 417 -28.48 -19.56 16.65
CA ASN A 417 -27.72 -20.80 16.89
C ASN A 417 -27.27 -20.96 18.34
N SER A 418 -27.14 -19.87 19.11
CA SER A 418 -26.86 -19.93 20.55
C SER A 418 -28.08 -20.27 21.41
N GLY A 419 -29.23 -20.61 20.82
CA GLY A 419 -30.40 -21.10 21.56
C GLY A 419 -31.33 -20.01 22.09
N VAL A 420 -31.46 -18.86 21.42
CA VAL A 420 -32.32 -17.77 21.91
C VAL A 420 -33.80 -18.19 22.05
N VAL A 421 -34.30 -19.01 21.12
CA VAL A 421 -35.70 -19.51 21.14
C VAL A 421 -35.91 -20.44 22.33
N GLU A 422 -34.93 -21.30 22.59
CA GLU A 422 -34.91 -22.22 23.72
C GLU A 422 -35.04 -21.45 25.04
N SER A 423 -34.16 -20.46 25.25
CA SER A 423 -34.20 -19.62 26.45
C SER A 423 -35.55 -18.92 26.66
N VAL A 424 -36.18 -18.44 25.58
CA VAL A 424 -37.47 -17.75 25.64
C VAL A 424 -38.62 -18.71 25.95
N LEU A 425 -38.56 -19.95 25.46
CA LEU A 425 -39.56 -20.97 25.78
C LEU A 425 -39.43 -21.45 27.23
N GLU A 426 -38.21 -21.50 27.77
CA GLU A 426 -37.95 -21.86 29.17
C GLU A 426 -38.32 -20.76 30.17
N ASP A 427 -38.02 -19.50 29.85
CA ASP A 427 -38.21 -18.34 30.74
C ASP A 427 -39.66 -18.09 31.17
N ILE A 428 -40.64 -18.52 30.36
CA ILE A 428 -42.06 -18.21 30.55
C ILE A 428 -42.90 -19.49 30.39
N GLY A 429 -43.84 -19.69 31.31
CA GLY A 429 -44.85 -20.76 31.23
C GLY A 429 -45.88 -20.48 30.15
N TRP A 430 -45.57 -20.76 28.89
CA TRP A 430 -46.47 -20.53 27.75
C TRP A 430 -47.63 -21.51 27.73
N HIS A 431 -48.87 -21.01 27.80
CA HIS A 431 -50.04 -21.89 27.70
C HIS A 431 -50.34 -22.35 26.28
N TRP A 432 -49.93 -21.58 25.28
CA TRP A 432 -50.18 -21.89 23.88
C TRP A 432 -49.22 -22.91 23.27
N ALA A 433 -48.02 -23.06 23.84
CA ALA A 433 -46.97 -23.94 23.35
C ALA A 433 -46.95 -25.29 24.07
N THR A 434 -47.99 -25.60 24.85
CA THR A 434 -48.11 -26.86 25.58
C THR A 434 -48.88 -27.91 24.80
N THR A 435 -48.34 -29.12 24.79
CA THR A 435 -48.98 -30.33 24.27
C THR A 435 -49.37 -31.23 25.44
N SER A 436 -50.55 -31.84 25.37
CA SER A 436 -51.00 -32.85 26.34
C SER A 436 -50.89 -34.26 25.74
N MET A 437 -50.45 -35.22 26.54
CA MET A 437 -50.34 -36.62 26.14
C MET A 437 -50.72 -37.55 27.29
N ARG A 438 -51.41 -38.64 26.96
CA ARG A 438 -51.63 -39.79 27.85
C ARG A 438 -50.48 -40.77 27.66
N ILE A 439 -49.84 -41.16 28.75
CA ILE A 439 -48.77 -42.15 28.76
C ILE A 439 -49.20 -43.30 29.66
N THR A 440 -49.03 -44.52 29.16
CA THR A 440 -49.28 -45.77 29.88
C THR A 440 -47.96 -46.40 30.28
N SER A 441 -47.94 -47.13 31.39
CA SER A 441 -46.72 -47.76 31.88
C SER A 441 -46.16 -48.76 30.86
N ASP A 442 -44.83 -48.83 30.79
CA ASP A 442 -44.14 -49.85 29.98
C ASP A 442 -43.76 -51.03 30.89
N PRO A 443 -44.35 -52.22 30.67
CA PRO A 443 -44.04 -53.40 31.48
C PRO A 443 -42.61 -53.94 31.27
N ALA A 444 -41.86 -53.44 30.27
CA ALA A 444 -40.48 -53.86 30.01
C ALA A 444 -39.43 -53.12 30.87
N LEU A 445 -39.81 -52.02 31.54
CA LEU A 445 -38.92 -51.25 32.39
C LEU A 445 -39.06 -51.70 33.85
N GLU A 446 -37.98 -52.22 34.44
CA GLU A 446 -37.95 -52.55 35.87
C GLU A 446 -37.65 -51.30 36.71
N THR A 447 -38.42 -51.09 37.78
CA THR A 447 -38.21 -50.02 38.76
C THR A 447 -37.40 -50.58 39.93
N GLU A 448 -36.22 -50.01 40.22
CA GLU A 448 -35.32 -50.65 41.19
C GLU A 448 -35.74 -50.40 42.65
N TRP A 449 -36.43 -49.30 43.01
CA TRP A 449 -36.98 -49.07 44.37
C TRP A 449 -38.22 -48.15 44.45
N GLY A 450 -39.22 -48.56 45.24
CA GLY A 450 -40.26 -47.68 45.82
C GLY A 450 -41.42 -47.25 44.90
N TYR A 451 -41.20 -47.17 43.59
CA TYR A 451 -42.24 -46.91 42.59
C TYR A 451 -42.68 -48.20 41.89
N GLN A 452 -43.95 -48.30 41.53
CA GLN A 452 -44.51 -49.52 40.93
C GLN A 452 -44.48 -49.54 39.39
N TYR A 453 -44.44 -48.37 38.74
CA TYR A 453 -44.55 -48.24 37.28
C TYR A 453 -43.51 -47.25 36.72
N ALA A 454 -43.04 -47.52 35.51
CA ALA A 454 -42.12 -46.67 34.75
C ALA A 454 -42.76 -46.29 33.40
N HIS A 455 -42.54 -45.04 32.99
CA HIS A 455 -43.14 -44.43 31.80
C HIS A 455 -42.07 -43.79 30.93
N HIS A 456 -42.04 -44.11 29.64
CA HIS A 456 -41.17 -43.43 28.69
C HIS A 456 -41.65 -42.00 28.43
N LEU A 457 -40.75 -41.04 28.59
CA LEU A 457 -41.03 -39.66 28.21
C LEU A 457 -40.99 -39.50 26.68
N PRO A 458 -41.80 -38.58 26.13
CA PRO A 458 -41.75 -38.27 24.71
C PRO A 458 -40.35 -37.79 24.30
N THR A 459 -39.86 -38.25 23.15
CA THR A 459 -38.54 -37.86 22.62
C THR A 459 -38.48 -36.39 22.22
N ASP A 460 -39.63 -35.75 22.02
CA ASP A 460 -39.77 -34.34 21.68
C ASP A 460 -39.99 -33.46 22.93
N LEU A 461 -39.80 -33.98 24.15
CA LEU A 461 -39.98 -33.21 25.36
C LEU A 461 -38.84 -32.20 25.56
N HIS A 462 -39.16 -30.91 25.53
CA HIS A 462 -38.21 -29.83 25.84
C HIS A 462 -38.33 -29.37 27.31
N ARG A 463 -39.56 -29.11 27.78
CA ARG A 463 -39.82 -28.68 29.18
C ARG A 463 -41.12 -29.25 29.72
N PHE A 464 -41.11 -29.72 30.96
CA PHE A 464 -42.33 -30.10 31.69
C PHE A 464 -43.17 -28.88 32.11
N ASP A 465 -44.49 -28.97 31.92
CA ASP A 465 -45.48 -28.08 32.54
C ASP A 465 -46.09 -28.75 33.79
N GLY A 466 -46.41 -30.05 33.70
CA GLY A 466 -46.87 -30.85 34.84
C GLY A 466 -47.25 -32.29 34.51
N VAL A 467 -47.63 -33.03 35.55
CA VAL A 467 -48.06 -34.44 35.50
C VAL A 467 -49.32 -34.62 36.36
N TRP A 468 -50.34 -35.31 35.85
CA TRP A 468 -51.65 -35.48 36.47
C TRP A 468 -52.16 -36.92 36.45
N TYR A 469 -53.04 -37.24 37.40
CA TYR A 469 -53.73 -38.53 37.49
C TYR A 469 -54.91 -38.66 36.52
N ASP A 470 -55.48 -37.54 36.08
CA ASP A 470 -56.74 -37.48 35.35
C ASP A 470 -56.62 -36.81 33.99
N GLU A 471 -57.47 -37.23 33.05
CA GLU A 471 -57.53 -36.70 31.68
C GLU A 471 -57.89 -35.21 31.62
N TYR A 472 -58.57 -34.70 32.66
CA TYR A 472 -58.93 -33.29 32.80
C TYR A 472 -57.84 -32.43 33.44
N MET A 473 -56.71 -33.03 33.84
CA MET A 473 -55.55 -32.35 34.43
C MET A 473 -55.88 -31.51 35.67
N GLN A 474 -56.75 -32.01 36.55
CA GLN A 474 -57.14 -31.31 37.78
C GLN A 474 -56.34 -31.77 39.00
N THR A 475 -55.89 -33.03 39.03
CA THR A 475 -55.22 -33.62 40.19
C THR A 475 -53.76 -33.92 39.89
N PRO A 476 -52.81 -33.04 40.28
CA PRO A 476 -51.39 -33.22 39.97
C PRO A 476 -50.78 -34.37 40.77
N ILE A 477 -49.89 -35.13 40.13
CA ILE A 477 -49.07 -36.17 40.76
C ILE A 477 -47.94 -35.50 41.54
N LYS A 478 -47.83 -35.82 42.83
CA LYS A 478 -46.82 -35.22 43.72
C LYS A 478 -45.58 -36.10 43.92
N HIS A 479 -45.72 -37.40 43.69
CA HIS A 479 -44.68 -38.40 43.94
C HIS A 479 -44.31 -39.06 42.63
N TYR A 480 -43.34 -38.46 41.94
CA TYR A 480 -42.70 -39.02 40.75
C TYR A 480 -41.20 -38.67 40.79
N THR A 481 -40.40 -39.48 40.12
CA THR A 481 -38.98 -39.20 39.85
C THR A 481 -38.74 -39.29 38.35
N ASP A 482 -37.95 -38.36 37.82
CA ASP A 482 -37.48 -38.38 36.44
C ASP A 482 -36.02 -38.83 36.44
N GLU A 483 -35.75 -39.96 35.79
CA GLU A 483 -34.42 -40.52 35.63
C GLU A 483 -34.17 -40.85 34.15
N ALA A 484 -33.21 -40.15 33.53
CA ALA A 484 -32.71 -40.42 32.19
C ALA A 484 -33.78 -40.60 31.08
N GLY A 485 -34.90 -39.83 31.14
CA GLY A 485 -35.97 -39.92 30.15
C GLY A 485 -37.08 -40.92 30.51
N VAL A 486 -37.06 -41.45 31.73
CA VAL A 486 -38.09 -42.34 32.28
C VAL A 486 -38.69 -41.71 33.52
N LEU A 487 -40.02 -41.59 33.53
CA LEU A 487 -40.77 -41.11 34.68
C LEU A 487 -41.26 -42.29 35.51
N MET A 488 -40.83 -42.39 36.76
CA MET A 488 -41.25 -43.46 37.68
C MET A 488 -42.33 -42.94 38.63
N CYS A 489 -43.43 -43.69 38.76
CA CYS A 489 -44.52 -43.34 39.68
C CYS A 489 -45.35 -44.56 40.12
N ASN A 490 -46.28 -44.37 41.06
CA ASN A 490 -47.15 -45.44 41.57
C ASN A 490 -48.47 -45.60 40.79
N VAL A 491 -48.57 -45.01 39.61
CA VAL A 491 -49.79 -45.03 38.80
C VAL A 491 -49.50 -45.52 37.39
N ASP A 492 -50.40 -46.39 36.92
CA ASP A 492 -50.30 -47.10 35.65
C ASP A 492 -50.59 -46.20 34.43
N GLU A 493 -51.46 -45.21 34.59
CA GLU A 493 -51.79 -44.25 33.54
C GLU A 493 -51.60 -42.82 34.04
N ILE A 494 -50.77 -42.06 33.32
CA ILE A 494 -50.48 -40.67 33.64
C ILE A 494 -50.82 -39.75 32.47
N PHE A 495 -51.16 -38.51 32.80
CA PHE A 495 -51.39 -37.47 31.83
C PHE A 495 -50.33 -36.40 32.02
N ILE A 496 -49.55 -36.11 30.98
CA ILE A 496 -48.51 -35.09 31.03
C ILE A 496 -48.88 -33.91 30.14
N LYS A 497 -48.36 -32.75 30.52
CA LYS A 497 -48.38 -31.55 29.72
C LYS A 497 -46.95 -31.02 29.63
N TYR A 498 -46.49 -30.79 28.42
CA TYR A 498 -45.10 -30.43 28.16
C TYR A 498 -44.99 -29.51 26.94
N VAL A 499 -43.85 -28.84 26.80
CA VAL A 499 -43.50 -28.08 25.60
C VAL A 499 -42.70 -28.99 24.67
N SER A 500 -43.19 -29.16 23.44
CA SER A 500 -42.51 -29.95 22.41
C SER A 500 -41.31 -29.21 21.79
N SER A 501 -40.24 -29.93 21.46
CA SER A 501 -39.07 -29.42 20.73
C SER A 501 -39.41 -28.95 19.32
N ASP A 502 -40.54 -29.37 18.75
CA ASP A 502 -41.07 -28.84 17.49
C ASP A 502 -41.24 -27.32 17.50
N TRP A 503 -41.57 -26.76 18.67
CA TRP A 503 -41.74 -25.32 18.83
C TRP A 503 -40.42 -24.55 18.70
N LEU A 504 -39.26 -25.21 18.77
CA LEU A 504 -37.95 -24.57 18.59
C LEU A 504 -37.63 -24.33 17.11
N GLN A 505 -38.05 -25.24 16.23
CA GLN A 505 -37.60 -25.26 14.83
C GLN A 505 -38.58 -24.60 13.85
N PHE A 506 -39.87 -24.55 14.18
CA PHE A 506 -40.92 -24.14 13.23
C PHE A 506 -41.62 -22.83 13.63
N PRO A 507 -41.09 -21.66 13.19
CA PRO A 507 -41.75 -20.36 13.42
C PRO A 507 -43.16 -20.25 12.88
N GLU A 508 -43.54 -21.09 11.92
CA GLU A 508 -44.89 -21.10 11.34
C GLU A 508 -45.97 -21.37 12.39
N LYS A 509 -45.67 -22.20 13.38
CA LYS A 509 -46.62 -22.56 14.44
C LYS A 509 -46.79 -21.44 15.49
N TRP A 510 -45.87 -20.46 15.54
CA TRP A 510 -45.87 -19.42 16.58
C TRP A 510 -46.95 -18.37 16.40
N LYS A 511 -47.51 -17.92 17.54
CA LYS A 511 -48.41 -16.76 17.56
C LYS A 511 -47.69 -15.48 17.12
N PRO A 512 -48.36 -14.54 16.43
CA PRO A 512 -47.73 -13.29 15.97
C PRO A 512 -47.09 -12.44 17.07
N SER A 513 -47.69 -12.41 18.27
CA SER A 513 -47.16 -11.70 19.42
C SER A 513 -45.82 -12.31 19.88
N PHE A 514 -45.72 -13.63 19.90
CA PHE A 514 -44.49 -14.36 20.25
C PHE A 514 -43.37 -14.13 19.24
N LYS A 515 -43.69 -14.12 17.93
CA LYS A 515 -42.72 -13.76 16.86
C LYS A 515 -42.09 -12.40 17.10
N ARG A 516 -42.92 -11.39 17.44
CA ARG A 516 -42.45 -10.04 17.77
C ARG A 516 -41.58 -10.01 19.03
N TYR A 517 -41.90 -10.83 20.03
CA TYR A 517 -41.07 -10.92 21.23
C TYR A 517 -39.70 -11.54 20.94
N ILE A 518 -39.64 -12.62 20.16
CA ILE A 518 -38.37 -13.22 19.72
C ILE A 518 -37.54 -12.21 18.94
N ALA A 519 -38.14 -11.49 17.99
CA ALA A 519 -37.43 -10.44 17.25
C ALA A 519 -36.79 -9.39 18.18
N ALA A 520 -37.51 -8.96 19.22
CA ALA A 520 -36.97 -8.00 20.19
C ALA A 520 -35.92 -8.60 21.13
N LYS A 521 -36.03 -9.89 21.45
CA LYS A 521 -35.00 -10.60 22.23
C LYS A 521 -33.71 -10.75 21.44
N ILE A 522 -33.79 -11.12 20.16
CA ILE A 522 -32.63 -11.16 19.24
C ILE A 522 -31.99 -9.78 19.14
N ALA A 523 -32.78 -8.71 18.97
CA ALA A 523 -32.27 -7.34 18.95
C ALA A 523 -31.56 -6.98 20.28
N TYR A 524 -32.13 -7.36 21.42
CA TYR A 524 -31.54 -7.13 22.73
C TYR A 524 -30.20 -7.87 22.91
N ASP A 525 -30.10 -9.15 22.51
CA ASP A 525 -28.86 -9.91 22.69
C ASP A 525 -27.75 -9.47 21.71
N THR A 526 -28.12 -8.89 20.56
CA THR A 526 -27.17 -8.46 19.52
C THR A 526 -26.83 -6.97 19.53
N MET A 527 -27.54 -6.12 20.29
CA MET A 527 -27.40 -4.65 20.26
C MET A 527 -25.97 -4.13 20.48
N ASN A 528 -25.11 -4.85 21.21
CA ASN A 528 -23.73 -4.42 21.48
C ASN A 528 -22.79 -4.61 20.29
N ARG A 529 -23.18 -5.39 19.27
CA ARG A 529 -22.37 -5.61 18.07
C ARG A 529 -22.63 -4.60 16.96
N PHE A 530 -23.71 -3.82 17.07
CA PHE A 530 -24.06 -2.78 16.11
C PHE A 530 -23.63 -1.40 16.64
N PRO A 531 -22.86 -0.60 15.88
CA PRO A 531 -22.28 0.64 16.39
C PRO A 531 -23.28 1.79 16.56
N ASN A 532 -24.34 1.85 15.73
CA ASN A 532 -25.25 3.00 15.66
C ASN A 532 -26.61 2.78 16.35
N THR A 533 -26.77 1.70 17.10
CA THR A 533 -28.05 1.32 17.71
C THR A 533 -28.35 2.10 19.00
N ASP A 534 -29.57 2.63 19.12
CA ASP A 534 -30.08 3.21 20.38
C ASP A 534 -30.45 2.11 21.38
N LYS A 535 -29.50 1.81 22.28
CA LYS A 535 -29.64 0.76 23.30
C LYS A 535 -30.87 0.95 24.19
N ASN A 536 -31.24 2.19 24.53
CA ASN A 536 -32.39 2.44 25.41
C ASN A 536 -33.71 2.12 24.71
N ALA A 537 -33.81 2.45 23.41
CA ALA A 537 -34.97 2.11 22.61
C ALA A 537 -35.14 0.58 22.49
N VAL A 538 -34.05 -0.15 22.27
CA VAL A 538 -34.06 -1.63 22.19
C VAL A 538 -34.52 -2.25 23.51
N ILE A 539 -33.96 -1.81 24.65
CA ILE A 539 -34.33 -2.30 25.98
C ILE A 539 -35.83 -2.08 26.23
N LYS A 540 -36.32 -0.87 25.96
CA LYS A 540 -37.74 -0.53 26.15
C LYS A 540 -38.65 -1.36 25.23
N ALA A 541 -38.28 -1.54 23.97
CA ALA A 541 -39.03 -2.36 23.03
C ALA A 541 -39.10 -3.83 23.46
N HIS A 542 -37.99 -4.38 23.97
CA HIS A 542 -37.93 -5.73 24.53
C HIS A 542 -38.83 -5.88 25.76
N GLU A 543 -38.74 -4.98 26.74
CA GLU A 543 -39.59 -5.03 27.95
C GLU A 543 -41.08 -4.88 27.62
N GLN A 544 -41.43 -3.95 26.72
CA GLN A 544 -42.80 -3.75 26.29
C GLN A 544 -43.37 -5.01 25.62
N ARG A 545 -42.66 -5.56 24.63
CA ARG A 545 -43.13 -6.77 23.92
C ARG A 545 -43.17 -8.00 24.84
N LYS A 546 -42.26 -8.11 25.82
CA LYS A 546 -42.29 -9.14 26.86
C LYS A 546 -43.58 -9.07 27.69
N ASN A 547 -43.92 -7.87 28.17
CA ASN A 547 -45.10 -7.65 28.99
C ASN A 547 -46.40 -7.87 28.19
N ASP A 548 -46.46 -7.37 26.96
CA ASP A 548 -47.61 -7.52 26.07
C ASP A 548 -47.91 -9.00 25.77
N VAL A 549 -46.87 -9.76 25.41
CA VAL A 549 -47.00 -11.19 25.14
C VAL A 549 -47.46 -11.97 26.37
N ARG A 550 -46.91 -11.67 27.56
CA ARG A 550 -47.34 -12.28 28.82
C ARG A 550 -48.79 -11.96 29.14
N ALA A 551 -49.20 -10.71 28.94
CA ALA A 551 -50.58 -10.29 29.16
C ALA A 551 -51.55 -10.98 28.20
N ILE A 552 -51.20 -11.11 26.92
CA ILE A 552 -52.02 -11.78 25.91
C ILE A 552 -52.17 -13.28 26.24
N ASP A 553 -51.08 -13.96 26.60
CA ASP A 553 -51.13 -15.38 26.95
C ASP A 553 -51.98 -15.62 28.23
N ALA A 554 -51.83 -14.74 29.23
CA ALA A 554 -52.64 -14.78 30.44
C ALA A 554 -54.14 -14.56 30.16
N GLN A 555 -54.50 -13.65 29.24
CA GLN A 555 -55.89 -13.39 28.87
C GLN A 555 -56.54 -14.53 28.07
N GLN A 556 -55.75 -15.28 27.31
CA GLN A 556 -56.24 -16.41 26.53
C GLN A 556 -56.42 -17.67 27.36
N SER A 557 -55.95 -17.66 28.60
CA SER A 557 -56.15 -18.75 29.54
C SER A 557 -57.57 -18.70 30.12
N PRO A 558 -58.22 -19.86 30.31
CA PRO A 558 -59.48 -19.88 31.02
C PRO A 558 -59.29 -19.29 32.43
N PRO A 559 -60.30 -18.60 32.99
CA PRO A 559 -60.24 -18.08 34.34
C PRO A 559 -59.89 -19.22 35.31
N GLN A 560 -58.69 -19.16 35.89
CA GLN A 560 -58.31 -20.17 36.86
C GLN A 560 -59.14 -19.96 38.12
N LEU A 561 -59.79 -21.02 38.58
CA LEU A 561 -60.39 -21.02 39.90
C LEU A 561 -59.26 -20.86 40.91
N LEU A 562 -59.15 -19.68 41.51
CA LEU A 562 -58.29 -19.46 42.67
C LEU A 562 -58.69 -20.48 43.73
N THR A 563 -57.89 -21.55 43.83
CA THR A 563 -58.14 -22.58 44.83
C THR A 563 -58.00 -21.88 46.17
N ARG A 564 -59.04 -21.94 47.01
CA ARG A 564 -59.04 -21.27 48.32
C ARG A 564 -57.77 -21.66 49.06
N GLY A 565 -56.88 -20.69 49.29
CA GLY A 565 -55.63 -20.94 50.01
C GLY A 565 -55.91 -21.54 51.38
N ASN A 566 -54.93 -22.23 51.96
CA ASN A 566 -55.05 -22.84 53.29
C ASN A 566 -55.53 -21.84 54.36
N TRP A 567 -55.26 -20.55 54.17
CA TRP A 567 -55.73 -19.43 55.00
C TRP A 567 -57.23 -19.12 54.86
N THR A 568 -57.81 -19.25 53.67
CA THR A 568 -59.25 -19.08 53.43
C THR A 568 -60.02 -20.34 53.84
N ARG A 569 -59.39 -21.51 53.71
CA ARG A 569 -59.96 -22.82 54.10
C ARG A 569 -60.09 -22.96 55.61
N THR A 570 -59.11 -22.48 56.38
CA THR A 570 -59.12 -22.47 57.86
C THR A 570 -60.21 -21.57 58.46
N ARG A 571 -60.60 -20.48 57.78
CA ARG A 571 -61.70 -19.61 58.25
C ARG A 571 -63.10 -20.16 57.99
N THR A 572 -63.26 -21.08 57.05
CA THR A 572 -64.59 -21.65 56.71
C THR A 572 -64.93 -22.90 57.54
N MET A 573 -63.93 -23.53 58.19
CA MET A 573 -64.10 -24.76 58.99
C MET A 573 -64.09 -24.55 60.52
N GLY A 574 -64.22 -23.29 60.98
CA GLY A 574 -64.22 -22.95 62.41
C GLY A 574 -65.55 -22.35 62.88
N GLY A 575 -66.61 -23.16 62.97
CA GLY A 575 -67.84 -22.76 63.66
C GLY A 575 -68.97 -23.78 63.55
N PRO A 576 -68.99 -24.78 64.44
CA PRO A 576 -70.04 -24.79 65.46
C PRO A 576 -69.51 -25.09 66.86
N ASN A 577 -70.19 -24.53 67.87
CA ASN A 577 -70.01 -24.69 69.32
C ASN A 577 -68.91 -23.86 70.01
N ARG A 578 -69.33 -22.70 70.52
CA ARG A 578 -68.95 -22.28 71.88
C ARG A 578 -70.20 -22.16 72.74
N GLY A 579 -70.73 -23.31 73.14
CA GLY A 579 -71.38 -23.42 74.43
C GLY A 579 -70.30 -23.48 75.51
N ARG A 580 -70.31 -22.51 76.42
CA ARG A 580 -69.83 -22.60 77.80
C ARG A 580 -70.70 -21.63 78.62
N PRO A 581 -70.92 -21.96 79.89
CA PRO A 581 -72.22 -22.18 80.54
C PRO A 581 -73.21 -21.03 80.49
#